data_AF-A0A9D5CV89-F1
#
_entry.id   AF-A0A9D5CV89-F1
#
_cell.length_a   1.000
_cell.length_b   1.000
_cell.length_c   1.000
_cell.angle_alpha   90.00
_cell.angle_beta   90.00
_cell.angle_gamma   90.00
#
_symmetry.space_group_name_H-M   'P 1'
#
loop_
_entity.id
_entity.type
_entity.pdbx_description
1 polymer ?
#
loop_
_entity_poly.entity_id
_entity_poly.type
_entity_poly.pdbx_seq_one_letter_code
_entity_poly.pdbx_strand_id
1 'polypeptide(L)'
;MTSPHAILIPYPAQGHVIPFLELAYCLADRGFEITFVNTEHIHGRVTAALAASKHDTGLINLVSVPDGLESSEERSDLVKLSVRLSEVVPGSVEELIVKINNSGSGSRITSLIADENLSWIMPMAKKMGLHAVAFWPAAAATLSLLLSIPQLIEDGVIDAITGEAKIEEKVQLSAGMPSILPREFAWNAMFCDRKAQEEIIKKLMDINKGLEFADMIICNSFHEIEAPTFNFLPKVLPIGPLLSGQRTGKAVGNFWPEDSSCVSWLDEQKPNSVIYIAFGSFTVFDQLQFAELALGLELTGRPFLWVVRPDLTDQTCNAYPEGFRERVGGRGRIVGWSPQQRVLAHSSIACFVSHCGWNSTMEGMTNGVPFLCWPYFTDQFMNRTYICDVWKNGLEVKYGEDGVVSREEISGKIEKLLGDGEVKAKALALKDMAFEAFSTHGGSSFKNFNTLVEEWCIPGKTTTLTATNFCPPNWSKPSDAGGWCNPPRKHFDMAMAAFLKIVKGIKVGIVPVRYRRVQCVKKGGIRFEIKGNPNWNMVLVYNVGGAGDVKGVEVKGEKSTGWIGMSRNWGQNWQTGVQLIGQSLSFRVTVSDGRTVEAGGVVPANWGFGQTFESKVQF
;
A
#
# COMPACT_ATOMS: atom_id res chain seq x y z
N MET A 1 -20.38 -5.62 -15.02
CA MET A 1 -19.49 -4.45 -15.19
C MET A 1 -18.08 -5.00 -15.36
N THR A 2 -17.28 -4.44 -16.27
CA THR A 2 -15.86 -4.81 -16.40
C THR A 2 -15.08 -4.10 -15.30
N SER A 3 -14.32 -4.85 -14.51
CA SER A 3 -13.42 -4.30 -13.49
C SER A 3 -12.40 -3.36 -14.15
N PRO A 4 -11.94 -2.28 -13.48
CA PRO A 4 -10.81 -1.53 -13.99
C PRO A 4 -9.59 -2.45 -14.08
N HIS A 5 -8.79 -2.33 -15.14
CA HIS A 5 -7.64 -3.19 -15.37
C HIS A 5 -6.39 -2.33 -15.50
N ALA A 6 -5.47 -2.49 -14.55
CA ALA A 6 -4.20 -1.78 -14.53
C ALA A 6 -3.06 -2.69 -14.98
N ILE A 7 -2.20 -2.16 -15.86
CA ILE A 7 -0.90 -2.75 -16.18
C ILE A 7 0.17 -2.06 -15.34
N LEU A 8 0.95 -2.83 -14.57
CA LEU A 8 2.01 -2.34 -13.68
C LEU A 8 3.38 -2.76 -14.22
N ILE A 9 4.31 -1.81 -14.34
CA ILE A 9 5.63 -2.03 -14.96
C ILE A 9 6.73 -1.45 -14.05
N PRO A 10 7.28 -2.25 -13.12
CA PRO A 10 8.47 -1.87 -12.34
C PRO A 10 9.73 -1.77 -13.22
N TYR A 11 10.69 -0.96 -12.78
CA TYR A 11 12.08 -1.09 -13.24
C TYR A 11 12.63 -2.46 -12.81
N PRO A 12 13.45 -3.16 -13.62
CA PRO A 12 13.90 -4.54 -13.34
C PRO A 12 14.98 -4.65 -12.25
N ALA A 13 14.73 -4.05 -11.08
CA ALA A 13 15.58 -4.13 -9.90
C ALA A 13 14.73 -4.49 -8.66
N GLN A 14 15.31 -5.20 -7.69
CA GLN A 14 14.55 -5.74 -6.56
C GLN A 14 13.87 -4.66 -5.73
N GLY A 15 14.57 -3.53 -5.50
CA GLY A 15 14.02 -2.38 -4.79
C GLY A 15 12.86 -1.68 -5.52
N HIS A 16 12.60 -2.00 -6.78
CA HIS A 16 11.50 -1.45 -7.55
C HIS A 16 10.35 -2.46 -7.61
N VAL A 17 10.64 -3.74 -7.87
CA VAL A 17 9.63 -4.81 -7.96
C VAL A 17 8.85 -5.00 -6.65
N ILE A 18 9.54 -4.97 -5.49
CA ILE A 18 8.91 -5.19 -4.18
C ILE A 18 7.77 -4.18 -3.89
N PRO A 19 8.01 -2.85 -3.90
CA PRO A 19 6.93 -1.90 -3.64
C PRO A 19 5.88 -1.85 -4.75
N PHE A 20 6.25 -2.15 -6.00
CA PHE A 20 5.29 -2.30 -7.10
C PHE A 20 4.32 -3.46 -6.86
N LEU A 21 4.82 -4.59 -6.36
CA LEU A 21 3.97 -5.74 -6.08
C LEU A 21 3.04 -5.47 -4.89
N GLU A 22 3.49 -4.69 -3.89
CA GLU A 22 2.58 -4.23 -2.83
C GLU A 22 1.50 -3.30 -3.36
N LEU A 23 1.86 -2.35 -4.24
CA LEU A 23 0.89 -1.49 -4.92
C LEU A 23 -0.12 -2.31 -5.72
N ALA A 24 0.34 -3.35 -6.42
CA ALA A 24 -0.50 -4.28 -7.16
C ALA A 24 -1.53 -4.96 -6.25
N TYR A 25 -1.13 -5.47 -5.08
CA TYR A 25 -2.06 -6.04 -4.11
C TYR A 25 -3.05 -5.00 -3.58
N CYS A 26 -2.58 -3.80 -3.25
CA CYS A 26 -3.45 -2.73 -2.77
C CYS A 26 -4.53 -2.36 -3.81
N LEU A 27 -4.19 -2.34 -5.10
CA LEU A 27 -5.14 -2.11 -6.18
C LEU A 27 -6.08 -3.31 -6.39
N ALA A 28 -5.56 -4.54 -6.33
CA ALA A 28 -6.37 -5.75 -6.41
C ALA A 28 -7.41 -5.83 -5.26
N ASP A 29 -7.04 -5.43 -4.05
CA ASP A 29 -7.94 -5.32 -2.89
C ASP A 29 -9.08 -4.30 -3.13
N ARG A 30 -8.88 -3.37 -4.08
CA ARG A 30 -9.89 -2.39 -4.53
C ARG A 30 -10.66 -2.84 -5.77
N GLY A 31 -10.47 -4.09 -6.21
CA GLY A 31 -11.21 -4.69 -7.32
C GLY A 31 -10.62 -4.41 -8.70
N PHE A 32 -9.37 -3.94 -8.78
CA PHE A 32 -8.67 -3.89 -10.05
C PHE A 32 -8.27 -5.30 -10.51
N GLU A 33 -8.45 -5.56 -11.79
CA GLU A 33 -7.73 -6.62 -12.50
C GLU A 33 -6.29 -6.13 -12.72
N ILE A 34 -5.29 -6.97 -12.46
CA ILE A 34 -3.89 -6.58 -12.50
C ILE A 34 -3.10 -7.44 -13.49
N THR A 35 -2.48 -6.79 -14.46
CA THR A 35 -1.38 -7.36 -15.26
C THR A 35 -0.07 -6.76 -14.77
N PHE A 36 0.80 -7.59 -14.20
CA PHE A 36 2.07 -7.15 -13.66
C PHE A 36 3.20 -7.61 -14.58
N VAL A 37 3.91 -6.67 -15.19
CA VAL A 37 4.90 -6.90 -16.24
C VAL A 37 6.29 -6.89 -15.63
N ASN A 38 6.97 -8.03 -15.70
CA ASN A 38 8.41 -8.10 -15.44
C ASN A 38 9.19 -8.12 -16.75
N THR A 39 10.50 -7.86 -16.71
CA THR A 39 11.36 -8.33 -17.81
C THR A 39 11.48 -9.85 -17.75
N GLU A 40 11.76 -10.52 -18.86
CA GLU A 40 11.90 -11.99 -18.91
C GLU A 40 12.89 -12.53 -17.87
N HIS A 41 14.06 -11.88 -17.72
CA HIS A 41 15.05 -12.26 -16.72
C HIS A 41 14.50 -12.16 -15.29
N ILE A 42 13.88 -11.03 -14.93
CA ILE A 42 13.31 -10.81 -13.60
C ILE A 42 12.10 -11.71 -13.35
N HIS A 43 11.26 -11.94 -14.36
CA HIS A 43 10.14 -12.87 -14.30
C HIS A 43 10.61 -14.27 -13.89
N GLY A 44 11.68 -14.76 -14.52
CA GLY A 44 12.28 -16.05 -14.17
C GLY A 44 12.72 -16.11 -12.71
N ARG A 45 13.39 -15.06 -12.20
CA ARG A 45 13.83 -14.98 -10.80
C ARG A 45 12.68 -14.95 -9.81
N VAL A 46 11.67 -14.11 -10.06
CA VAL A 46 10.48 -13.98 -9.20
C VAL A 46 9.70 -15.30 -9.16
N THR A 47 9.47 -15.93 -10.31
CA THR A 47 8.75 -17.21 -10.40
C THR A 47 9.51 -18.35 -9.72
N ALA A 48 10.84 -18.38 -9.83
CA ALA A 48 11.66 -19.37 -9.13
C ALA A 48 11.62 -19.19 -7.60
N ALA A 49 11.73 -17.95 -7.11
CA ALA A 49 11.61 -17.65 -5.68
C ALA A 49 10.21 -17.94 -5.13
N LEU A 50 9.17 -17.70 -5.95
CA LEU A 50 7.79 -18.05 -5.64
C LEU A 50 7.57 -19.55 -5.47
N ALA A 51 8.07 -20.34 -6.42
CA ALA A 51 7.99 -21.80 -6.36
C ALA A 51 8.65 -22.37 -5.08
N ALA A 52 9.69 -21.70 -4.57
CA ALA A 52 10.38 -22.09 -3.34
C ALA A 52 9.62 -21.70 -2.04
N SER A 53 8.76 -20.68 -2.07
CA SER A 53 8.22 -20.02 -0.86
C SER A 53 6.79 -20.40 -0.45
N LYS A 54 6.11 -21.32 -1.14
CA LYS A 54 4.68 -21.66 -0.93
C LYS A 54 3.73 -20.45 -0.95
N HIS A 55 4.18 -19.29 -1.39
CA HIS A 55 3.40 -18.06 -1.49
C HIS A 55 2.73 -17.95 -2.86
N ASP A 56 1.61 -17.24 -2.93
CA ASP A 56 0.90 -16.95 -4.18
C ASP A 56 0.83 -15.45 -4.49
N THR A 57 0.56 -15.13 -5.75
CA THR A 57 0.32 -13.77 -6.24
C THR A 57 -1.17 -13.41 -6.23
N GLY A 58 -2.03 -14.30 -5.73
CA GLY A 58 -3.49 -14.15 -5.74
C GLY A 58 -4.07 -13.92 -7.12
N LEU A 59 -4.70 -12.75 -7.28
CA LEU A 59 -5.39 -12.33 -8.52
C LEU A 59 -4.48 -11.56 -9.48
N ILE A 60 -3.18 -11.45 -9.20
CA ILE A 60 -2.22 -10.75 -10.06
C ILE A 60 -1.75 -11.68 -11.17
N ASN A 61 -1.94 -11.27 -12.41
CA ASN A 61 -1.42 -11.94 -13.59
C ASN A 61 0.02 -11.48 -13.88
N LEU A 62 1.01 -12.31 -13.55
CA LEU A 62 2.40 -12.05 -13.88
C LEU A 62 2.67 -12.36 -15.36
N VAL A 63 3.21 -11.39 -16.08
CA VAL A 63 3.63 -11.54 -17.47
C VAL A 63 5.06 -11.04 -17.64
N SER A 64 5.65 -11.29 -18.82
CA SER A 64 7.01 -10.85 -19.14
C SER A 64 7.08 -10.15 -20.49
N VAL A 65 8.04 -9.23 -20.60
CA VAL A 65 8.49 -8.60 -21.85
C VAL A 65 10.02 -8.69 -21.96
N PRO A 66 10.60 -8.68 -23.17
CA PRO A 66 12.05 -8.68 -23.32
C PRO A 66 12.68 -7.39 -22.76
N ASP A 67 13.89 -7.51 -22.19
CA ASP A 67 14.70 -6.36 -21.73
C ASP A 67 15.67 -5.83 -22.80
N GLY A 68 15.75 -6.50 -23.95
CA GLY A 68 16.65 -6.13 -25.06
C GLY A 68 18.11 -6.58 -24.89
N LEU A 69 18.41 -7.35 -23.84
CA LEU A 69 19.73 -7.94 -23.59
C LEU A 69 19.71 -9.44 -23.88
N GLU A 70 20.80 -9.95 -24.45
CA GLU A 70 21.01 -11.38 -24.60
C GLU A 70 21.17 -12.07 -23.23
N SER A 71 21.01 -13.40 -23.18
CA SER A 71 21.09 -14.17 -21.94
C SER A 71 22.49 -14.14 -21.29
N SER A 72 23.54 -13.92 -22.10
CA SER A 72 24.94 -13.82 -21.67
C SER A 72 25.33 -12.43 -21.17
N GLU A 73 24.54 -11.39 -21.48
CA GLU A 73 24.87 -10.02 -21.12
C GLU A 73 24.57 -9.71 -19.64
N GLU A 74 25.48 -8.99 -18.99
CA GLU A 74 25.31 -8.57 -17.60
C GLU A 74 24.22 -7.52 -17.44
N ARG A 75 23.38 -7.73 -16.42
CA ARG A 75 22.25 -6.85 -16.05
C ARG A 75 22.55 -5.98 -14.83
N SER A 76 23.77 -6.08 -14.30
CA SER A 76 24.36 -5.22 -13.26
C SER A 76 24.77 -3.85 -13.80
N ASP A 77 25.07 -3.74 -15.10
CA ASP A 77 25.29 -2.45 -15.77
C ASP A 77 23.93 -1.74 -15.97
N LEU A 78 23.57 -0.93 -14.99
CA LEU A 78 22.30 -0.21 -14.95
C LEU A 78 22.16 0.81 -16.08
N VAL A 79 23.28 1.36 -16.58
CA VAL A 79 23.25 2.34 -17.69
C VAL A 79 22.87 1.61 -18.97
N LYS A 80 23.61 0.55 -19.32
CA LYS A 80 23.34 -0.26 -20.50
C LYS A 80 21.93 -0.86 -20.45
N LEU A 81 21.52 -1.41 -19.32
CA LEU A 81 20.18 -1.95 -19.13
C LEU A 81 19.11 -0.88 -19.40
N SER A 82 19.25 0.31 -18.82
CA SER A 82 18.28 1.41 -18.98
C SER A 82 18.15 1.89 -20.43
N VAL A 83 19.25 1.90 -21.19
CA VAL A 83 19.22 2.20 -22.62
C VAL A 83 18.38 1.16 -23.38
N ARG A 84 18.70 -0.13 -23.22
CA ARG A 84 18.03 -1.24 -23.94
C ARG A 84 16.55 -1.36 -23.61
N LEU A 85 16.19 -1.16 -22.34
CA LEU A 85 14.78 -1.13 -21.92
C LEU A 85 14.00 -0.10 -22.73
N SER A 86 14.55 1.10 -22.92
CA SER A 86 13.84 2.17 -23.65
C SER A 86 13.72 1.95 -25.15
N GLU A 87 14.56 1.09 -25.74
CA GLU A 87 14.47 0.72 -27.14
C GLU A 87 13.39 -0.35 -27.37
N VAL A 88 13.21 -1.28 -26.42
CA VAL A 88 12.44 -2.51 -26.64
C VAL A 88 11.08 -2.52 -25.94
N VAL A 89 11.04 -2.12 -24.66
CA VAL A 89 9.85 -2.26 -23.81
C VAL A 89 8.61 -1.50 -24.33
N PRO A 90 8.70 -0.27 -24.91
CA PRO A 90 7.50 0.42 -25.41
C PRO A 90 6.71 -0.44 -26.41
N GLY A 91 7.40 -1.02 -27.39
CA GLY A 91 6.77 -1.83 -28.44
C GLY A 91 6.18 -3.12 -27.89
N SER A 92 6.92 -3.82 -27.04
CA SER A 92 6.44 -5.07 -26.41
C SER A 92 5.21 -4.84 -25.52
N VAL A 93 5.18 -3.73 -24.77
CA VAL A 93 4.04 -3.36 -23.92
C VAL A 93 2.83 -2.95 -24.77
N GLU A 94 3.03 -2.19 -25.84
CA GLU A 94 1.95 -1.82 -26.76
C GLU A 94 1.29 -3.07 -27.39
N GLU A 95 2.09 -4.02 -27.89
CA GLU A 95 1.62 -5.29 -28.42
C GLU A 95 0.85 -6.12 -27.37
N LEU A 96 1.39 -6.19 -26.14
CA LEU A 96 0.75 -6.88 -25.03
C LEU A 96 -0.62 -6.27 -24.70
N ILE A 97 -0.73 -4.94 -24.64
CA ILE A 97 -1.98 -4.24 -24.37
C ILE A 97 -3.00 -4.51 -25.47
N VAL A 98 -2.59 -4.45 -26.75
CA VAL A 98 -3.46 -4.76 -27.90
C VAL A 98 -3.96 -6.20 -27.82
N LYS A 99 -3.08 -7.16 -27.53
CA LYS A 99 -3.42 -8.58 -27.39
C LYS A 99 -4.45 -8.81 -26.28
N ILE A 100 -4.22 -8.26 -25.08
CA ILE A 100 -5.13 -8.39 -23.94
C ILE A 100 -6.50 -7.81 -24.29
N ASN A 101 -6.53 -6.59 -24.85
CA ASN A 101 -7.76 -5.89 -25.21
C ASN A 101 -8.58 -6.57 -26.31
N ASN A 102 -7.95 -7.39 -27.15
CA ASN A 102 -8.59 -8.13 -28.24
C ASN A 102 -8.95 -9.59 -27.89
N SER A 103 -8.45 -10.12 -26.76
CA SER A 103 -8.63 -11.53 -26.38
C SER A 103 -10.09 -11.93 -26.08
N GLY A 104 -10.98 -10.96 -25.82
CA GLY A 104 -12.38 -11.20 -25.44
C GLY A 104 -12.56 -11.82 -24.05
N SER A 105 -11.47 -12.16 -23.36
CA SER A 105 -11.43 -12.63 -21.98
C SER A 105 -10.96 -11.50 -21.05
N GLY A 106 -11.71 -11.22 -19.99
CA GLY A 106 -11.35 -10.21 -18.98
C GLY A 106 -11.72 -8.77 -19.35
N SER A 107 -11.23 -7.83 -18.54
CA SER A 107 -11.49 -6.40 -18.73
C SER A 107 -10.43 -5.76 -19.60
N ARG A 108 -10.80 -4.74 -20.39
CA ARG A 108 -9.81 -3.96 -21.17
C ARG A 108 -8.91 -3.16 -20.22
N ILE A 109 -7.64 -3.04 -20.58
CA ILE A 109 -6.67 -2.20 -19.86
C ILE A 109 -7.12 -0.74 -19.94
N THR A 110 -7.23 -0.11 -18.77
CA THR A 110 -7.67 1.29 -18.61
C THR A 110 -6.55 2.20 -18.09
N SER A 111 -5.53 1.63 -17.46
CA SER A 111 -4.49 2.39 -16.78
C SER A 111 -3.13 1.71 -16.93
N LEU A 112 -2.10 2.51 -17.10
CA LEU A 112 -0.69 2.10 -17.07
C LEU A 112 -0.01 2.78 -15.90
N ILE A 113 0.56 1.98 -15.00
CA ILE A 113 1.35 2.45 -13.87
C ILE A 113 2.78 1.96 -14.11
N ALA A 114 3.71 2.86 -14.38
CA ALA A 114 5.09 2.51 -14.65
C ALA A 114 6.04 3.18 -13.66
N ASP A 115 7.17 2.53 -13.45
CA ASP A 115 8.25 3.11 -12.67
C ASP A 115 8.64 4.45 -13.30
N GLU A 116 8.96 5.42 -12.47
CA GLU A 116 9.38 6.75 -12.92
C GLU A 116 10.62 6.66 -13.83
N ASN A 117 11.55 5.72 -13.60
CA ASN A 117 12.70 5.50 -14.48
C ASN A 117 12.32 4.99 -15.89
N LEU A 118 11.05 4.60 -16.06
CA LEU A 118 10.45 4.15 -17.32
C LEU A 118 9.48 5.18 -17.90
N SER A 119 9.44 6.42 -17.39
CA SER A 119 8.47 7.45 -17.78
C SER A 119 8.46 7.79 -19.28
N TRP A 120 9.51 7.46 -20.02
CA TRP A 120 9.53 7.53 -21.50
C TRP A 120 8.43 6.67 -22.15
N ILE A 121 7.79 5.75 -21.42
CA ILE A 121 6.65 4.95 -21.89
C ILE A 121 5.31 5.72 -21.80
N MET A 122 5.24 6.80 -21.02
CA MET A 122 4.00 7.55 -20.76
C MET A 122 3.38 8.17 -22.03
N PRO A 123 4.15 8.73 -22.99
CA PRO A 123 3.59 9.20 -24.26
C PRO A 123 2.84 8.10 -25.03
N MET A 124 3.34 6.87 -25.03
CA MET A 124 2.68 5.71 -25.64
C MET A 124 1.36 5.42 -24.92
N ALA A 125 1.37 5.36 -23.60
CA ALA A 125 0.16 5.16 -22.80
C ALA A 125 -0.93 6.21 -23.11
N LYS A 126 -0.53 7.48 -23.22
CA LYS A 126 -1.41 8.59 -23.62
C LYS A 126 -1.98 8.45 -25.01
N LYS A 127 -1.16 8.07 -26.00
CA LYS A 127 -1.61 7.80 -27.38
C LYS A 127 -2.65 6.66 -27.43
N MET A 128 -2.54 5.68 -26.54
CA MET A 128 -3.51 4.59 -26.40
C MET A 128 -4.76 4.97 -25.58
N GLY A 129 -4.84 6.18 -25.04
CA GLY A 129 -5.96 6.65 -24.23
C GLY A 129 -6.01 6.06 -22.82
N LEU A 130 -4.88 5.60 -22.28
CA LEU A 130 -4.78 5.06 -20.92
C LEU A 130 -4.55 6.18 -19.91
N HIS A 131 -5.03 5.96 -18.68
CA HIS A 131 -4.62 6.77 -17.53
C HIS A 131 -3.16 6.42 -17.17
N ALA A 132 -2.26 7.39 -17.27
CA ALA A 132 -0.82 7.18 -17.13
C ALA A 132 -0.33 7.65 -15.76
N VAL A 133 0.18 6.73 -14.94
CA VAL A 133 0.63 7.01 -13.58
C VAL A 133 2.11 6.65 -13.43
N ALA A 134 2.91 7.61 -13.00
CA ALA A 134 4.31 7.39 -12.65
C ALA A 134 4.42 7.01 -11.17
N PHE A 135 5.18 5.96 -10.86
CA PHE A 135 5.45 5.56 -9.48
C PHE A 135 6.94 5.64 -9.16
N TRP A 136 7.27 6.40 -8.10
CA TRP A 136 8.61 6.55 -7.57
C TRP A 136 8.81 5.70 -6.30
N PRO A 137 9.66 4.66 -6.33
CA PRO A 137 9.81 3.73 -5.21
C PRO A 137 10.79 4.20 -4.12
N ALA A 138 11.45 5.36 -4.28
CA ALA A 138 12.48 5.85 -3.35
C ALA A 138 12.06 7.16 -2.63
N ALA A 139 13.02 7.82 -1.96
CA ALA A 139 12.78 9.08 -1.24
C ALA A 139 12.31 10.19 -2.18
N ALA A 140 11.30 10.96 -1.76
CA ALA A 140 10.83 12.10 -2.55
C ALA A 140 11.94 13.15 -2.75
N ALA A 141 12.89 13.28 -1.82
CA ALA A 141 14.01 14.20 -1.98
C ALA A 141 14.92 13.81 -3.14
N THR A 142 15.13 12.52 -3.38
CA THR A 142 15.90 12.06 -4.54
C THR A 142 15.17 12.43 -5.83
N LEU A 143 13.84 12.20 -5.90
CA LEU A 143 13.04 12.62 -7.06
C LEU A 143 13.13 14.13 -7.30
N SER A 144 13.13 14.94 -6.23
CA SER A 144 13.26 16.40 -6.36
C SER A 144 14.59 16.83 -6.99
N LEU A 145 15.69 16.12 -6.71
CA LEU A 145 16.98 16.37 -7.36
C LEU A 145 16.93 16.00 -8.85
N LEU A 146 16.37 14.84 -9.18
CA LEU A 146 16.24 14.39 -10.58
C LEU A 146 15.42 15.40 -11.41
N LEU A 147 14.28 15.84 -10.88
CA LEU A 147 13.44 16.85 -11.53
C LEU A 147 14.11 18.22 -11.64
N SER A 148 15.07 18.52 -10.75
CA SER A 148 15.81 19.79 -10.72
C SER A 148 17.07 19.79 -11.58
N ILE A 149 17.41 18.70 -12.27
CA ILE A 149 18.62 18.62 -13.14
C ILE A 149 18.74 19.83 -14.08
N PRO A 150 17.70 20.29 -14.81
CA PRO A 150 17.82 21.47 -15.67
C PRO A 150 18.22 22.73 -14.91
N GLN A 151 17.64 22.97 -13.73
CA GLN A 151 17.97 24.12 -12.89
C GLN A 151 19.39 24.01 -12.31
N LEU A 152 19.80 22.80 -11.89
CA LEU A 152 21.15 22.55 -11.37
C LEU A 152 22.24 22.81 -12.42
N ILE A 153 21.94 22.57 -13.70
CA ILE A 153 22.82 22.94 -14.83
C ILE A 153 22.88 24.46 -15.00
N GLU A 154 21.72 25.13 -15.00
CA GLU A 154 21.63 26.59 -15.15
C GLU A 154 22.36 27.34 -14.02
N ASP A 155 22.21 26.85 -12.79
CA ASP A 155 22.86 27.39 -11.60
C ASP A 155 24.36 27.06 -11.54
N GLY A 156 24.86 26.25 -12.48
CA GLY A 156 26.27 25.85 -12.56
C GLY A 156 26.71 24.88 -11.46
N VAL A 157 25.77 24.19 -10.80
CA VAL A 157 26.05 23.17 -9.77
C VAL A 157 26.60 21.89 -10.40
N ILE A 158 26.11 21.52 -11.57
CA ILE A 158 26.55 20.33 -12.33
C ILE A 158 26.88 20.66 -13.78
N ASP A 159 27.69 19.82 -14.41
CA ASP A 159 27.99 19.92 -15.84
C ASP A 159 26.78 19.53 -16.71
N ALA A 160 26.58 20.22 -17.83
CA ALA A 160 25.42 20.00 -18.70
C ALA A 160 25.50 18.69 -19.49
N ILE A 161 26.70 18.16 -19.71
CA ILE A 161 26.96 16.99 -20.55
C ILE A 161 27.17 15.76 -19.66
N THR A 162 28.02 15.90 -18.64
CA THR A 162 28.37 14.78 -17.76
C THR A 162 27.53 14.76 -16.47
N GLY A 163 26.94 15.87 -16.05
CA GLY A 163 26.29 15.97 -14.73
C GLY A 163 27.24 15.89 -13.55
N GLU A 164 28.55 15.89 -13.80
CA GLU A 164 29.59 15.93 -12.78
C GLU A 164 29.39 17.18 -11.92
N ALA A 165 29.66 17.03 -10.61
CA ALA A 165 29.66 18.14 -9.68
C ALA A 165 30.66 19.22 -10.11
N LYS A 166 30.22 20.48 -10.10
CA LYS A 166 31.08 21.64 -10.36
C LYS A 166 31.41 22.45 -9.11
N ILE A 167 30.78 22.14 -8.00
CA ILE A 167 30.97 22.77 -6.69
C ILE A 167 31.14 21.70 -5.61
N GLU A 168 31.77 22.05 -4.50
CA GLU A 168 32.05 21.14 -3.38
C GLU A 168 31.16 21.41 -2.16
N GLU A 169 30.44 22.53 -2.16
CA GLU A 169 29.49 22.91 -1.14
C GLU A 169 28.22 22.06 -1.21
N LYS A 170 27.61 21.82 -0.05
CA LYS A 170 26.32 21.15 0.00
C LYS A 170 25.22 22.01 -0.64
N VAL A 171 24.35 21.36 -1.39
CA VAL A 171 23.18 21.97 -2.03
C VAL A 171 21.93 21.57 -1.25
N GLN A 172 21.03 22.54 -1.07
CA GLN A 172 19.69 22.35 -0.50
C GLN A 172 18.69 23.02 -1.43
N LEU A 173 17.81 22.23 -2.06
CA LEU A 173 16.86 22.74 -3.07
C LEU A 173 15.81 23.70 -2.48
N SER A 174 15.40 23.47 -1.23
CA SER A 174 14.47 24.34 -0.51
C SER A 174 14.67 24.24 0.99
N ALA A 175 14.27 25.28 1.72
CA ALA A 175 14.41 25.35 3.17
C ALA A 175 13.75 24.13 3.85
N GLY A 176 14.51 23.44 4.69
CA GLY A 176 14.05 22.26 5.44
C GLY A 176 14.19 20.93 4.70
N MET A 177 14.56 20.92 3.42
CA MET A 177 14.94 19.70 2.71
C MET A 177 16.35 19.23 3.11
N PRO A 178 16.73 17.96 2.89
CA PRO A 178 18.09 17.51 3.11
C PRO A 178 19.12 18.34 2.32
N SER A 179 20.28 18.55 2.93
CA SER A 179 21.43 19.20 2.28
C SER A 179 22.46 18.15 1.92
N ILE A 180 22.84 18.05 0.65
CA ILE A 180 23.68 16.96 0.12
C ILE A 180 24.80 17.51 -0.76
N LEU A 181 25.93 16.81 -0.79
CA LEU A 181 27.05 17.17 -1.66
C LEU A 181 26.73 16.80 -3.11
N PRO A 182 27.04 17.63 -4.11
CA PRO A 182 26.75 17.32 -5.52
C PRO A 182 27.42 16.03 -6.03
N ARG A 183 28.58 15.64 -5.48
CA ARG A 183 29.22 14.35 -5.78
C ARG A 183 28.44 13.14 -5.24
N GLU A 184 27.58 13.36 -4.25
CA GLU A 184 26.69 12.34 -3.68
C GLU A 184 25.28 12.36 -4.32
N PHE A 185 25.06 13.18 -5.35
CA PHE A 185 23.82 13.09 -6.14
C PHE A 185 23.70 11.69 -6.76
N ALA A 186 22.46 11.21 -6.88
CA ALA A 186 22.19 9.81 -7.19
C ALA A 186 22.86 9.32 -8.49
N TRP A 187 23.01 10.17 -9.51
CA TRP A 187 23.69 9.82 -10.76
C TRP A 187 25.22 9.90 -10.66
N ASN A 188 25.77 10.81 -9.85
CA ASN A 188 27.21 10.94 -9.63
C ASN A 188 27.75 9.84 -8.72
N ALA A 189 26.91 9.29 -7.85
CA ALA A 189 27.22 8.20 -6.96
C ALA A 189 26.98 6.81 -7.58
N MET A 190 26.98 6.65 -8.91
CA MET A 190 26.84 5.35 -9.60
C MET A 190 28.16 4.68 -9.98
N PHE A 191 29.31 5.34 -9.75
CA PHE A 191 30.66 4.85 -10.09
C PHE A 191 30.78 4.31 -11.51
N CYS A 192 30.23 5.04 -12.49
CA CYS A 192 30.34 4.70 -13.89
C CYS A 192 31.49 5.46 -14.56
N ASP A 193 31.95 4.96 -15.71
CA ASP A 193 32.92 5.71 -16.51
C ASP A 193 32.28 6.98 -17.11
N ARG A 194 33.13 7.85 -17.67
CA ARG A 194 32.68 9.14 -18.23
C ARG A 194 31.61 8.97 -19.31
N LYS A 195 31.72 7.96 -20.17
CA LYS A 195 30.76 7.76 -21.27
C LYS A 195 29.40 7.33 -20.71
N ALA A 196 29.41 6.42 -19.75
CA ALA A 196 28.20 6.00 -19.05
C ALA A 196 27.55 7.16 -18.28
N GLN A 197 28.35 8.09 -17.75
CA GLN A 197 27.89 9.28 -17.06
C GLN A 197 27.23 10.31 -18.00
N GLU A 198 27.74 10.47 -19.23
CA GLU A 198 27.07 11.28 -20.25
C GLU A 198 25.71 10.68 -20.66
N GLU A 199 25.64 9.35 -20.81
CA GLU A 199 24.40 8.66 -21.16
C GLU A 199 23.35 8.71 -20.03
N ILE A 200 23.75 8.57 -18.76
CA ILE A 200 22.79 8.60 -17.65
C ILE A 200 22.13 9.97 -17.51
N ILE A 201 22.88 11.07 -17.64
CA ILE A 201 22.32 12.42 -17.55
C ILE A 201 21.33 12.68 -18.66
N LYS A 202 21.69 12.34 -19.89
CA LYS A 202 20.77 12.43 -21.03
C LYS A 202 19.51 11.62 -20.76
N LYS A 203 19.64 10.41 -20.22
CA LYS A 203 18.49 9.54 -19.93
C LYS A 203 17.59 10.12 -18.84
N LEU A 204 18.16 10.69 -17.78
CA LEU A 204 17.41 11.35 -16.72
C LEU A 204 16.64 12.57 -17.23
N MET A 205 17.22 13.35 -18.16
CA MET A 205 16.50 14.44 -18.82
C MET A 205 15.33 13.92 -19.67
N ASP A 206 15.49 12.79 -20.37
CA ASP A 206 14.39 12.18 -21.13
C ASP A 206 13.31 11.58 -20.22
N ILE A 207 13.70 11.05 -19.06
CA ILE A 207 12.77 10.64 -18.00
C ILE A 207 11.94 11.83 -17.50
N ASN A 208 12.58 12.99 -17.23
CA ASN A 208 11.86 14.20 -16.82
C ASN A 208 10.83 14.65 -17.87
N LYS A 209 11.18 14.61 -19.16
CA LYS A 209 10.24 14.92 -20.25
C LYS A 209 9.08 13.91 -20.31
N GLY A 210 9.36 12.63 -20.11
CA GLY A 210 8.34 11.58 -20.08
C GLY A 210 7.27 11.81 -18.99
N LEU A 211 7.69 12.37 -17.84
CA LEU A 211 6.78 12.65 -16.74
C LEU A 211 5.76 13.76 -17.02
N GLU A 212 5.99 14.64 -18.01
CA GLU A 212 4.99 15.62 -18.44
C GLU A 212 3.70 14.97 -18.98
N PHE A 213 3.79 13.70 -19.40
CA PHE A 213 2.67 12.90 -19.87
C PHE A 213 1.96 12.12 -18.77
N ALA A 214 2.47 12.12 -17.53
CA ALA A 214 1.82 11.46 -16.42
C ALA A 214 0.59 12.26 -15.95
N ASP A 215 -0.55 11.56 -15.79
CA ASP A 215 -1.73 12.12 -15.13
C ASP A 215 -1.51 12.31 -13.63
N MET A 216 -0.65 11.47 -13.05
CA MET A 216 -0.37 11.45 -11.62
C MET A 216 1.04 10.91 -11.37
N ILE A 217 1.72 11.47 -10.37
CA ILE A 217 2.98 10.96 -9.85
C ILE A 217 2.73 10.53 -8.41
N ILE A 218 2.93 9.25 -8.11
CA ILE A 218 2.80 8.67 -6.77
C ILE A 218 4.16 8.20 -6.27
N CYS A 219 4.36 8.15 -4.96
CA CYS A 219 5.62 7.64 -4.41
C CYS A 219 5.47 6.77 -3.16
N ASN A 220 6.47 5.90 -2.93
CA ASN A 220 6.59 5.07 -1.74
C ASN A 220 7.20 5.86 -0.56
N SER A 221 6.53 6.92 -0.14
CA SER A 221 6.86 7.72 1.04
C SER A 221 5.55 8.23 1.67
N PHE A 222 5.63 8.94 2.80
CA PHE A 222 4.48 9.56 3.47
C PHE A 222 4.79 11.00 3.87
N HIS A 223 3.75 11.83 3.92
CA HIS A 223 3.92 13.29 3.97
C HIS A 223 4.79 13.76 5.15
N GLU A 224 4.59 13.14 6.32
CA GLU A 224 5.13 13.60 7.59
C GLU A 224 6.66 13.49 7.68
N ILE A 225 7.28 12.51 7.01
CA ILE A 225 8.74 12.31 7.05
C ILE A 225 9.53 13.15 6.04
N GLU A 226 8.86 13.66 5.01
CA GLU A 226 9.47 14.47 3.94
C GLU A 226 8.63 15.73 3.62
N ALA A 227 7.95 16.30 4.63
CA ALA A 227 6.99 17.40 4.43
C ALA A 227 7.56 18.61 3.64
N PRO A 228 8.79 19.11 3.92
CA PRO A 228 9.39 20.18 3.11
C PRO A 228 9.55 19.81 1.63
N THR A 229 9.87 18.54 1.34
CA THR A 229 10.00 18.03 -0.02
C THR A 229 8.65 17.97 -0.73
N PHE A 230 7.58 17.55 -0.05
CA PHE A 230 6.23 17.56 -0.65
C PHE A 230 5.67 18.97 -0.85
N ASN A 231 6.13 19.95 -0.07
CA ASN A 231 5.82 21.36 -0.33
C ASN A 231 6.54 21.86 -1.60
N PHE A 232 7.76 21.38 -1.85
CA PHE A 232 8.50 21.65 -3.09
C PHE A 232 7.93 20.92 -4.30
N LEU A 233 7.41 19.69 -4.10
CA LEU A 233 6.79 18.84 -5.14
C LEU A 233 5.27 18.64 -4.89
N PRO A 234 4.43 19.69 -4.99
CA PRO A 234 3.01 19.59 -4.65
C PRO A 234 2.19 18.67 -5.55
N LYS A 235 2.75 18.26 -6.70
CA LYS A 235 2.12 17.33 -7.66
C LYS A 235 2.41 15.85 -7.36
N VAL A 236 3.35 15.57 -6.46
CA VAL A 236 3.73 14.19 -6.10
C VAL A 236 2.89 13.74 -4.91
N LEU A 237 2.25 12.60 -5.05
CA LEU A 237 1.29 12.07 -4.09
C LEU A 237 1.91 10.90 -3.29
N PRO A 238 2.28 11.09 -2.01
CA PRO A 238 2.83 10.02 -1.20
C PRO A 238 1.74 9.01 -0.80
N ILE A 239 1.96 7.73 -1.11
CA ILE A 239 1.03 6.63 -0.81
C ILE A 239 1.64 5.51 0.05
N GLY A 240 2.90 5.67 0.46
CA GLY A 240 3.64 4.70 1.26
C GLY A 240 3.38 4.83 2.77
N PRO A 241 4.07 4.04 3.61
CA PRO A 241 5.02 3.00 3.22
C PRO A 241 4.29 1.77 2.65
N LEU A 242 4.79 1.24 1.53
CA LEU A 242 4.30 0.02 0.90
C LEU A 242 5.16 -1.17 1.36
N LEU A 243 4.64 -1.98 2.29
CA LEU A 243 5.35 -3.07 2.96
C LEU A 243 4.78 -4.46 2.58
N SER A 244 5.24 -5.07 1.48
CA SER A 244 4.68 -6.35 0.98
C SER A 244 4.88 -7.57 1.86
N GLY A 245 5.95 -7.63 2.64
CA GLY A 245 6.29 -8.74 3.55
C GLY A 245 5.37 -8.88 4.76
N GLN A 246 4.42 -7.97 4.98
CA GLN A 246 3.40 -8.10 6.03
C GLN A 246 2.16 -8.89 5.57
N ARG A 247 1.99 -9.14 4.26
CA ARG A 247 0.83 -9.86 3.73
C ARG A 247 0.99 -11.37 3.88
N THR A 248 0.21 -11.97 4.78
CA THR A 248 0.25 -13.41 5.03
C THR A 248 -0.02 -14.23 3.76
N GLY A 249 0.90 -15.13 3.41
CA GLY A 249 0.78 -16.05 2.27
C GLY A 249 0.98 -15.42 0.90
N LYS A 250 1.31 -14.12 0.82
CA LYS A 250 1.52 -13.41 -0.44
C LYS A 250 2.99 -13.29 -0.80
N ALA A 251 3.24 -13.30 -2.11
CA ALA A 251 4.56 -13.07 -2.67
C ALA A 251 5.07 -11.67 -2.34
N VAL A 252 6.31 -11.56 -1.84
CA VAL A 252 6.96 -10.27 -1.54
C VAL A 252 7.56 -9.62 -2.79
N GLY A 253 7.93 -10.43 -3.78
CA GLY A 253 8.68 -10.00 -4.98
C GLY A 253 10.20 -10.18 -4.86
N ASN A 254 10.67 -11.00 -3.92
CA ASN A 254 12.09 -11.31 -3.76
C ASN A 254 12.65 -12.04 -4.99
N PHE A 255 13.92 -11.73 -5.32
CA PHE A 255 14.64 -12.45 -6.37
C PHE A 255 15.41 -13.67 -5.87
N TRP A 256 15.44 -13.85 -4.55
CA TRP A 256 16.13 -14.90 -3.84
C TRP A 256 15.17 -15.58 -2.85
N PRO A 257 15.28 -16.90 -2.64
CA PRO A 257 14.46 -17.60 -1.67
C PRO A 257 14.84 -17.19 -0.24
N GLU A 258 13.84 -16.90 0.59
CA GLU A 258 14.05 -16.50 1.98
C GLU A 258 14.44 -17.70 2.86
N ASP A 259 15.47 -17.53 3.69
CA ASP A 259 15.78 -18.44 4.78
C ASP A 259 15.03 -18.02 6.04
N SER A 260 13.85 -18.60 6.26
CA SER A 260 13.03 -18.33 7.45
C SER A 260 13.59 -18.91 8.74
N SER A 261 14.65 -19.74 8.70
CA SER A 261 15.24 -20.32 9.91
C SER A 261 15.88 -19.26 10.83
N CYS A 262 16.24 -18.10 10.28
CA CYS A 262 16.75 -16.99 11.09
C CYS A 262 15.71 -16.44 12.05
N VAL A 263 14.41 -16.54 11.74
CA VAL A 263 13.35 -16.06 12.64
C VAL A 263 13.29 -16.91 13.91
N SER A 264 13.36 -18.24 13.77
CA SER A 264 13.42 -19.14 14.94
C SER A 264 14.66 -18.90 15.79
N TRP A 265 15.80 -18.57 15.16
CA TRP A 265 16.98 -18.18 15.91
C TRP A 265 16.80 -16.85 16.66
N LEU A 266 16.06 -15.88 16.09
CA LEU A 266 15.75 -14.61 16.73
C LEU A 266 14.82 -14.77 17.95
N ASP A 267 13.91 -15.74 17.92
CA ASP A 267 12.99 -16.07 19.04
C ASP A 267 13.77 -16.46 20.32
N GLU A 268 14.99 -17.00 20.17
CA GLU A 268 15.87 -17.41 21.28
C GLU A 268 16.70 -16.24 21.85
N GLN A 269 16.68 -15.06 21.20
CA GLN A 269 17.50 -13.92 21.59
C GLN A 269 16.77 -12.98 22.55
N LYS A 270 17.54 -12.25 23.37
CA LYS A 270 16.96 -11.24 24.26
C LYS A 270 16.35 -10.08 23.44
N PRO A 271 15.31 -9.40 23.94
CA PRO A 271 14.80 -8.19 23.33
C PRO A 271 15.89 -7.12 23.16
N ASN A 272 15.89 -6.41 22.03
CA ASN A 272 16.84 -5.35 21.69
C ASN A 272 18.32 -5.74 21.89
N SER A 273 18.73 -6.97 21.52
CA SER A 273 20.12 -7.42 21.65
C SER A 273 20.84 -7.73 20.33
N VAL A 274 20.09 -7.98 19.26
CA VAL A 274 20.64 -8.50 17.99
C VAL A 274 20.95 -7.35 17.03
N ILE A 275 22.14 -7.35 16.46
CA ILE A 275 22.51 -6.47 15.34
C ILE A 275 22.03 -7.14 14.04
N TYR A 276 21.19 -6.48 13.27
CA TYR A 276 20.83 -6.96 11.93
C TYR A 276 21.71 -6.28 10.86
N ILE A 277 22.21 -7.04 9.90
CA ILE A 277 23.12 -6.55 8.85
C ILE A 277 22.63 -7.01 7.48
N ALA A 278 22.34 -6.04 6.60
CA ALA A 278 21.99 -6.31 5.20
C ALA A 278 22.30 -5.11 4.29
N PHE A 279 22.97 -5.40 3.16
CA PHE A 279 23.41 -4.40 2.18
C PHE A 279 22.65 -4.50 0.84
N GLY A 280 21.39 -4.95 0.90
CA GLY A 280 20.52 -5.02 -0.26
C GLY A 280 20.97 -6.04 -1.32
N SER A 281 20.38 -5.93 -2.51
CA SER A 281 20.51 -6.91 -3.58
C SER A 281 21.62 -6.62 -4.60
N PHE A 282 22.34 -5.50 -4.46
CA PHE A 282 23.32 -5.02 -5.46
C PHE A 282 24.71 -4.72 -4.88
N THR A 283 24.83 -4.28 -3.62
CA THR A 283 26.13 -3.83 -3.06
C THR A 283 27.15 -4.96 -2.98
N VAL A 284 28.26 -4.89 -3.70
CA VAL A 284 29.36 -5.87 -3.60
C VAL A 284 30.46 -5.33 -2.68
N PHE A 285 31.00 -6.20 -1.83
CA PHE A 285 32.15 -5.91 -0.99
C PHE A 285 33.42 -6.48 -1.62
N ASP A 286 34.51 -5.70 -1.55
CA ASP A 286 35.84 -6.30 -1.68
C ASP A 286 36.16 -7.16 -0.44
N GLN A 287 37.20 -8.00 -0.56
CA GLN A 287 37.56 -8.95 0.48
C GLN A 287 38.05 -8.28 1.77
N LEU A 288 38.74 -7.15 1.67
CA LEU A 288 39.27 -6.43 2.83
C LEU A 288 38.13 -5.82 3.65
N GLN A 289 37.22 -5.12 2.98
CA GLN A 289 36.08 -4.49 3.63
C GLN A 289 35.11 -5.53 4.22
N PHE A 290 34.94 -6.68 3.56
CA PHE A 290 34.18 -7.80 4.12
C PHE A 290 34.82 -8.35 5.40
N ALA A 291 36.15 -8.50 5.41
CA ALA A 291 36.89 -8.99 6.57
C ALA A 291 36.81 -8.01 7.76
N GLU A 292 36.95 -6.70 7.51
CA GLU A 292 36.79 -5.68 8.56
C GLU A 292 35.38 -5.66 9.15
N LEU A 293 34.33 -5.86 8.33
CA LEU A 293 32.96 -6.00 8.83
C LEU A 293 32.80 -7.24 9.71
N ALA A 294 33.29 -8.40 9.24
CA ALA A 294 33.23 -9.63 10.02
C ALA A 294 33.93 -9.46 11.37
N LEU A 295 35.13 -8.90 11.38
CA LEU A 295 35.91 -8.68 12.59
C LEU A 295 35.28 -7.60 13.48
N GLY A 296 34.68 -6.56 12.91
CA GLY A 296 33.93 -5.54 13.65
C GLY A 296 32.74 -6.15 14.41
N LEU A 297 31.95 -7.00 13.75
CA LEU A 297 30.86 -7.75 14.37
C LEU A 297 31.37 -8.70 15.45
N GLU A 298 32.51 -9.35 15.21
CA GLU A 298 33.17 -10.17 16.22
C GLU A 298 33.53 -9.32 17.46
N LEU A 299 34.14 -8.15 17.26
CA LEU A 299 34.59 -7.25 18.32
C LEU A 299 33.45 -6.73 19.20
N THR A 300 32.23 -6.57 18.67
CA THR A 300 31.08 -6.11 19.50
C THR A 300 30.73 -7.07 20.65
N GLY A 301 31.07 -8.35 20.53
CA GLY A 301 30.64 -9.39 21.47
C GLY A 301 29.12 -9.63 21.51
N ARG A 302 28.33 -9.00 20.63
CA ARG A 302 26.86 -9.08 20.61
C ARG A 302 26.36 -10.18 19.67
N PRO A 303 25.10 -10.64 19.86
CA PRO A 303 24.43 -11.44 18.86
C PRO A 303 24.20 -10.66 17.57
N PHE A 304 24.35 -11.31 16.43
CA PHE A 304 24.12 -10.67 15.14
C PHE A 304 23.49 -11.62 14.12
N LEU A 305 22.66 -11.07 13.23
CA LEU A 305 22.12 -11.74 12.05
C LEU A 305 22.62 -11.01 10.80
N TRP A 306 23.44 -11.69 10.00
CA TRP A 306 24.06 -11.12 8.81
C TRP A 306 23.59 -11.82 7.53
N VAL A 307 23.03 -11.04 6.61
CA VAL A 307 22.69 -11.50 5.26
C VAL A 307 23.92 -11.44 4.36
N VAL A 308 24.40 -12.60 3.93
CA VAL A 308 25.53 -12.76 3.00
C VAL A 308 25.04 -13.51 1.77
N ARG A 309 24.61 -12.75 0.76
CA ARG A 309 24.13 -13.29 -0.51
C ARG A 309 25.28 -13.93 -1.33
N PRO A 310 24.98 -14.90 -2.22
CA PRO A 310 26.01 -15.66 -2.96
C PRO A 310 26.90 -14.84 -3.89
N ASP A 311 26.53 -13.59 -4.18
CA ASP A 311 27.23 -12.61 -5.02
C ASP A 311 27.62 -11.35 -4.20
N LEU A 312 27.74 -11.46 -2.87
CA LEU A 312 28.16 -10.34 -2.02
C LEU A 312 29.66 -10.02 -2.17
N THR A 313 30.46 -11.02 -2.55
CA THR A 313 31.90 -10.90 -2.83
C THR A 313 32.26 -11.77 -4.02
N ASP A 314 33.34 -11.45 -4.73
CA ASP A 314 33.84 -12.22 -5.88
C ASP A 314 34.36 -13.63 -5.50
N GLN A 315 34.44 -13.96 -4.20
CA GLN A 315 35.02 -15.19 -3.66
C GLN A 315 34.21 -15.76 -2.48
N THR A 316 32.89 -15.95 -2.64
CA THR A 316 31.97 -16.26 -1.53
C THR A 316 32.30 -17.53 -0.72
N CYS A 317 33.05 -18.48 -1.28
CA CYS A 317 33.45 -19.72 -0.59
C CYS A 317 34.49 -19.49 0.52
N ASN A 318 35.38 -18.49 0.39
CA ASN A 318 36.54 -18.24 1.28
C ASN A 318 36.63 -16.77 1.75
N ALA A 319 35.54 -16.01 1.69
CA ALA A 319 35.55 -14.58 2.02
C ALA A 319 35.75 -14.28 3.53
N TYR A 320 35.50 -15.26 4.40
CA TYR A 320 35.54 -15.06 5.85
C TYR A 320 36.97 -15.10 6.39
N PRO A 321 37.30 -14.28 7.41
CA PRO A 321 38.54 -14.44 8.15
C PRO A 321 38.68 -15.86 8.71
N GLU A 322 39.92 -16.38 8.73
CA GLU A 322 40.20 -17.73 9.22
C GLU A 322 39.61 -17.95 10.63
N GLY A 323 38.87 -19.04 10.81
CA GLY A 323 38.23 -19.41 12.09
C GLY A 323 37.04 -18.54 12.53
N PHE A 324 36.60 -17.57 11.71
CA PHE A 324 35.56 -16.62 12.08
C PHE A 324 34.25 -17.31 12.45
N ARG A 325 33.79 -18.26 11.64
CA ARG A 325 32.51 -18.95 11.82
C ARG A 325 32.48 -19.73 13.14
N GLU A 326 33.59 -20.36 13.50
CA GLU A 326 33.77 -21.09 14.74
C GLU A 326 33.73 -20.14 15.94
N ARG A 327 34.45 -18.99 15.86
CA ARG A 327 34.50 -18.00 16.94
C ARG A 327 33.16 -17.31 17.20
N VAL A 328 32.32 -17.12 16.18
CA VAL A 328 31.01 -16.47 16.32
C VAL A 328 29.84 -17.44 16.39
N GLY A 329 30.04 -18.75 16.20
CA GLY A 329 28.95 -19.72 15.99
C GLY A 329 27.89 -19.77 17.09
N GLY A 330 28.23 -19.40 18.32
CA GLY A 330 27.26 -19.32 19.44
C GLY A 330 26.42 -18.03 19.50
N ARG A 331 26.72 -17.01 18.69
CA ARG A 331 26.09 -15.68 18.76
C ARG A 331 25.79 -15.05 17.39
N GLY A 332 26.41 -15.53 16.32
CA GLY A 332 26.21 -15.06 14.96
C GLY A 332 25.36 -16.03 14.15
N ARG A 333 24.36 -15.52 13.44
CA ARG A 333 23.62 -16.25 12.41
C ARG A 333 23.91 -15.61 11.05
N ILE A 334 24.31 -16.42 10.08
CA ILE A 334 24.60 -15.97 8.71
C ILE A 334 23.67 -16.71 7.76
N VAL A 335 22.94 -15.96 6.93
CA VAL A 335 21.98 -16.51 5.96
C VAL A 335 22.17 -15.91 4.58
N GLY A 336 21.79 -16.63 3.53
CA GLY A 336 21.91 -16.14 2.15
C GLY A 336 20.93 -15.00 1.82
N TRP A 337 19.68 -15.13 2.27
CA TRP A 337 18.63 -14.13 2.13
C TRP A 337 17.65 -14.25 3.30
N SER A 338 17.21 -13.14 3.89
CA SER A 338 16.33 -13.14 5.06
C SER A 338 14.92 -12.65 4.71
N PRO A 339 13.88 -13.06 5.47
CA PRO A 339 12.58 -12.40 5.45
C PRO A 339 12.67 -11.04 6.18
N GLN A 340 13.36 -10.08 5.57
CA GLN A 340 13.84 -8.85 6.22
C GLN A 340 12.74 -8.08 6.97
N GLN A 341 11.53 -7.96 6.41
CA GLN A 341 10.43 -7.26 7.08
C GLN A 341 10.04 -7.92 8.41
N ARG A 342 10.03 -9.26 8.45
CA ARG A 342 9.75 -10.02 9.68
C ARG A 342 10.90 -9.91 10.66
N VAL A 343 12.14 -9.91 10.16
CA VAL A 343 13.34 -9.72 10.98
C VAL A 343 13.32 -8.34 11.64
N LEU A 344 13.13 -7.27 10.89
CA LEU A 344 13.10 -5.90 11.41
C LEU A 344 11.93 -5.64 12.37
N ALA A 345 10.82 -6.36 12.21
CA ALA A 345 9.70 -6.35 13.15
C ALA A 345 9.93 -7.17 14.42
N HIS A 346 10.98 -7.99 14.48
CA HIS A 346 11.24 -8.88 15.60
C HIS A 346 11.78 -8.11 16.82
N SER A 347 11.26 -8.41 18.02
CA SER A 347 11.58 -7.67 19.24
C SER A 347 13.05 -7.78 19.69
N SER A 348 13.79 -8.77 19.19
CA SER A 348 15.20 -8.94 19.51
C SER A 348 16.13 -8.01 18.73
N ILE A 349 15.68 -7.38 17.65
CA ILE A 349 16.51 -6.44 16.87
C ILE A 349 16.81 -5.18 17.68
N ALA A 350 18.10 -4.89 17.83
CA ALA A 350 18.62 -3.72 18.53
C ALA A 350 18.86 -2.55 17.57
N CYS A 351 19.52 -2.82 16.45
CA CYS A 351 19.84 -1.86 15.40
C CYS A 351 20.01 -2.56 14.04
N PHE A 352 20.05 -1.75 12.98
CA PHE A 352 20.21 -2.20 11.60
C PHE A 352 21.43 -1.54 10.95
N VAL A 353 22.44 -2.34 10.63
CA VAL A 353 23.56 -1.93 9.76
C VAL A 353 23.12 -2.07 8.31
N SER A 354 23.03 -0.94 7.61
CA SER A 354 22.35 -0.88 6.32
C SER A 354 23.07 0.01 5.32
N HIS A 355 23.02 -0.42 4.06
CA HIS A 355 23.34 0.41 2.89
C HIS A 355 22.38 1.60 2.69
N CYS A 356 21.32 1.74 3.48
CA CYS A 356 20.36 2.84 3.38
C CYS A 356 19.51 2.85 2.11
N GLY A 357 19.30 1.71 1.44
CA GLY A 357 18.27 1.62 0.39
C GLY A 357 16.88 1.98 0.94
N TRP A 358 16.06 2.67 0.14
CA TRP A 358 14.83 3.30 0.64
C TRP A 358 13.80 2.31 1.21
N ASN A 359 13.58 1.16 0.57
CA ASN A 359 12.66 0.15 1.11
C ASN A 359 13.13 -0.37 2.48
N SER A 360 14.41 -0.69 2.62
CA SER A 360 14.99 -1.13 3.89
C SER A 360 14.93 -0.03 4.96
N THR A 361 15.06 1.23 4.55
CA THR A 361 14.88 2.40 5.40
C THR A 361 13.44 2.49 5.90
N MET A 362 12.44 2.32 5.02
CA MET A 362 11.02 2.27 5.41
C MET A 362 10.72 1.12 6.37
N GLU A 363 11.23 -0.08 6.09
CA GLU A 363 11.02 -1.26 6.92
C GLU A 363 11.63 -1.09 8.33
N GLY A 364 12.85 -0.55 8.44
CA GLY A 364 13.48 -0.33 9.75
C GLY A 364 12.84 0.82 10.52
N MET A 365 12.52 1.92 9.83
CA MET A 365 11.87 3.10 10.42
C MET A 365 10.49 2.75 10.98
N THR A 366 9.66 2.05 10.20
CA THR A 366 8.30 1.64 10.61
C THR A 366 8.30 0.66 11.79
N ASN A 367 9.44 0.04 12.09
CA ASN A 367 9.61 -0.83 13.25
C ASN A 367 10.37 -0.17 14.42
N GLY A 368 10.80 1.08 14.28
CA GLY A 368 11.48 1.82 15.34
C GLY A 368 12.90 1.30 15.62
N VAL A 369 13.57 0.86 14.57
CA VAL A 369 14.94 0.33 14.60
C VAL A 369 15.94 1.46 14.30
N PRO A 370 16.91 1.73 15.20
CA PRO A 370 18.04 2.61 14.90
C PRO A 370 18.94 2.08 13.79
N PHE A 371 19.55 2.99 13.03
CA PHE A 371 20.38 2.63 11.88
C PHE A 371 21.87 2.92 12.12
N LEU A 372 22.73 2.01 11.69
CA LEU A 372 24.11 2.33 11.32
C LEU A 372 24.17 2.39 9.79
N CYS A 373 24.25 3.61 9.28
CA CYS A 373 24.25 3.93 7.87
C CYS A 373 25.63 3.70 7.25
N TRP A 374 25.63 2.98 6.14
CA TRP A 374 26.82 2.71 5.35
C TRP A 374 26.48 2.71 3.85
N PRO A 375 26.22 3.89 3.27
CA PRO A 375 25.83 4.01 1.86
C PRO A 375 26.99 3.66 0.93
N TYR A 376 26.64 3.11 -0.24
CA TYR A 376 27.57 2.78 -1.31
C TYR A 376 27.31 3.62 -2.55
N PHE A 377 26.08 3.63 -3.07
CA PHE A 377 25.77 4.22 -4.37
C PHE A 377 24.39 4.87 -4.42
N THR A 378 24.13 5.63 -5.49
CA THR A 378 22.83 6.23 -5.82
C THR A 378 22.19 7.05 -4.69
N ASP A 379 20.91 6.83 -4.43
CA ASP A 379 20.07 7.49 -3.44
C ASP A 379 20.46 7.17 -2.00
N GLN A 380 21.34 6.20 -1.76
CA GLN A 380 21.72 5.77 -0.41
C GLN A 380 22.34 6.90 0.41
N PHE A 381 23.08 7.80 -0.23
CA PHE A 381 23.67 8.97 0.42
C PHE A 381 22.60 9.98 0.86
N MET A 382 21.57 10.20 0.03
CA MET A 382 20.40 11.03 0.40
C MET A 382 19.64 10.41 1.57
N ASN A 383 19.41 9.10 1.52
CA ASN A 383 18.71 8.36 2.56
C ASN A 383 19.49 8.40 3.89
N ARG A 384 20.82 8.26 3.84
CA ARG A 384 21.72 8.46 5.00
C ARG A 384 21.55 9.86 5.59
N THR A 385 21.51 10.91 4.75
CA THR A 385 21.30 12.29 5.24
C THR A 385 19.96 12.42 5.98
N TYR A 386 18.89 11.80 5.50
CA TYR A 386 17.63 11.75 6.25
C TYR A 386 17.80 11.08 7.61
N ILE A 387 18.39 9.88 7.64
CA ILE A 387 18.53 9.07 8.85
C ILE A 387 19.41 9.78 9.90
N CYS A 388 20.55 10.33 9.48
CA CYS A 388 21.56 10.89 10.38
C CYS A 388 21.29 12.35 10.74
N ASP A 389 20.93 13.19 9.77
CA ASP A 389 20.89 14.64 9.95
C ASP A 389 19.46 15.16 10.22
N VAL A 390 18.45 14.59 9.54
CA VAL A 390 17.07 15.07 9.60
C VAL A 390 16.30 14.38 10.73
N TRP A 391 16.14 13.06 10.64
CA TRP A 391 15.40 12.25 11.61
C TRP A 391 16.21 11.94 12.86
N LYS A 392 17.54 11.90 12.72
CA LYS A 392 18.51 11.64 13.80
C LYS A 392 18.23 10.32 14.52
N ASN A 393 17.82 9.30 13.77
CA ASN A 393 17.57 7.95 14.28
C ASN A 393 18.68 6.96 13.89
N GLY A 394 19.85 7.47 13.47
CA GLY A 394 20.99 6.64 13.15
C GLY A 394 22.31 7.42 13.12
N LEU A 395 23.39 6.69 12.90
CA LEU A 395 24.74 7.21 12.73
C LEU A 395 25.33 6.71 11.40
N GLU A 396 26.24 7.45 10.81
CA GLU A 396 27.06 6.99 9.67
C GLU A 396 28.38 6.37 10.13
N VAL A 397 28.86 5.37 9.40
CA VAL A 397 30.27 4.92 9.48
C VAL A 397 31.18 5.90 8.74
N LYS A 398 32.44 5.95 9.13
CA LYS A 398 33.47 6.74 8.45
C LYS A 398 34.54 5.85 7.83
N TYR A 399 34.94 6.19 6.62
CA TYR A 399 36.09 5.59 5.96
C TYR A 399 37.38 6.15 6.56
N GLY A 400 38.37 5.28 6.74
CA GLY A 400 39.75 5.67 7.04
C GLY A 400 40.43 6.33 5.83
N GLU A 401 41.64 6.86 6.05
CA GLU A 401 42.45 7.46 4.97
C GLU A 401 42.83 6.44 3.88
N ASP A 402 42.84 5.15 4.22
CA ASP A 402 43.05 4.02 3.33
C ASP A 402 41.80 3.62 2.53
N GLY A 403 40.68 4.33 2.71
CA GLY A 403 39.42 4.05 2.03
C GLY A 403 38.68 2.83 2.60
N VAL A 404 39.01 2.38 3.81
CA VAL A 404 38.38 1.23 4.47
C VAL A 404 37.68 1.66 5.75
N VAL A 405 36.49 1.13 6.01
CA VAL A 405 35.84 1.25 7.31
C VAL A 405 36.40 0.15 8.23
N SER A 406 37.15 0.55 9.26
CA SER A 406 37.79 -0.40 10.17
C SER A 406 36.81 -1.09 11.11
N ARG A 407 37.18 -2.28 11.59
CA ARG A 407 36.44 -3.02 12.62
C ARG A 407 36.21 -2.21 13.89
N GLU A 408 37.15 -1.35 14.28
CA GLU A 408 37.03 -0.49 15.46
C GLU A 408 35.97 0.60 15.25
N GLU A 409 35.91 1.20 14.05
CA GLU A 409 34.86 2.16 13.69
C GLU A 409 33.49 1.48 13.71
N ILE A 410 33.37 0.29 13.11
CA ILE A 410 32.11 -0.48 13.09
C ILE A 410 31.65 -0.80 14.52
N SER A 411 32.52 -1.42 15.31
CA SER A 411 32.19 -1.81 16.69
C SER A 411 31.88 -0.58 17.56
N GLY A 412 32.73 0.45 17.49
CA GLY A 412 32.56 1.69 18.26
C GLY A 412 31.27 2.44 17.91
N LYS A 413 30.89 2.50 16.63
CA LYS A 413 29.64 3.11 16.18
C LYS A 413 28.42 2.32 16.61
N ILE A 414 28.47 0.99 16.59
CA ILE A 414 27.39 0.14 17.10
C ILE A 414 27.20 0.38 18.59
N GLU A 415 28.26 0.36 19.38
CA GLU A 415 28.16 0.61 20.83
C GLU A 415 27.64 2.02 21.13
N LYS A 416 28.13 3.03 20.39
CA LYS A 416 27.62 4.40 20.51
C LYS A 416 26.13 4.49 20.15
N LEU A 417 25.72 3.86 19.05
CA LEU A 417 24.32 3.86 18.58
C LEU A 417 23.39 3.22 19.61
N LEU A 418 23.79 2.09 20.19
CA LEU A 418 22.99 1.35 21.18
C LEU A 418 23.02 1.99 22.57
N GLY A 419 24.06 2.79 22.88
CA GLY A 419 24.16 3.58 24.11
C GLY A 419 23.40 4.91 24.08
N ASP A 420 22.93 5.35 22.91
CA ASP A 420 22.25 6.63 22.74
C ASP A 420 20.72 6.50 22.84
N GLY A 421 20.19 6.85 24.02
CA GLY A 421 18.76 6.83 24.29
C GLY A 421 17.95 7.81 23.44
N GLU A 422 18.55 8.91 22.97
CA GLU A 422 17.86 9.89 22.12
C GLU A 422 17.63 9.32 20.72
N VAL A 423 18.63 8.65 20.15
CA VAL A 423 18.52 7.98 18.85
C VAL A 423 17.40 6.94 18.88
N LYS A 424 17.31 6.12 19.94
CA LYS A 424 16.21 5.16 20.09
C LYS A 424 14.85 5.84 20.23
N ALA A 425 14.76 6.92 21.00
CA ALA A 425 13.52 7.68 21.15
C ALA A 425 13.05 8.28 19.80
N LYS A 426 13.97 8.79 18.97
CA LYS A 426 13.68 9.27 17.61
C LYS A 426 13.18 8.15 16.71
N ALA A 427 13.81 6.97 16.76
CA ALA A 427 13.35 5.81 15.99
C ALA A 427 11.91 5.41 16.35
N LEU A 428 11.57 5.39 17.65
CA LEU A 428 10.20 5.09 18.11
C LEU A 428 9.18 6.16 17.69
N ALA A 429 9.55 7.44 17.74
CA ALA A 429 8.66 8.51 17.28
C ALA A 429 8.33 8.41 15.77
N LEU A 430 9.30 8.01 14.95
CA LEU A 430 9.07 7.77 13.52
C LEU A 430 8.14 6.58 13.26
N LYS A 431 8.28 5.51 14.06
CA LYS A 431 7.37 4.37 14.03
C LYS A 431 5.92 4.79 14.30
N ASP A 432 5.70 5.58 15.35
CA ASP A 432 4.36 6.06 15.71
C ASP A 432 3.79 6.98 14.61
N MET A 433 4.62 7.85 14.05
CA MET A 433 4.25 8.72 12.93
C MET A 433 3.85 7.93 11.69
N ALA A 434 4.60 6.88 11.33
CA ALA A 434 4.26 6.01 10.22
C ALA A 434 2.90 5.32 10.46
N PHE A 435 2.68 4.79 11.68
CA PHE A 435 1.41 4.15 12.05
C PHE A 435 0.18 5.05 11.84
N GLU A 436 0.29 6.32 12.22
CA GLU A 436 -0.77 7.31 11.99
C GLU A 436 -0.96 7.65 10.51
N ALA A 437 0.13 7.77 9.74
CA ALA A 437 0.09 8.11 8.32
C ALA A 437 -0.65 7.06 7.46
N PHE A 438 -0.45 5.76 7.74
CA PHE A 438 -1.15 4.69 7.00
C PHE A 438 -2.48 4.26 7.65
N SER A 439 -2.89 4.87 8.76
CA SER A 439 -4.13 4.53 9.44
C SER A 439 -5.35 4.68 8.53
N THR A 440 -6.18 3.63 8.47
CA THR A 440 -7.44 3.64 7.70
C THR A 440 -8.48 4.62 8.28
N HIS A 441 -8.23 5.15 9.48
CA HIS A 441 -9.06 6.14 10.15
C HIS A 441 -8.70 7.59 9.80
N GLY A 442 -8.11 7.81 8.62
CA GLY A 442 -7.87 9.15 8.08
C GLY A 442 -6.39 9.57 8.01
N GLY A 443 -5.47 8.61 8.02
CA GLY A 443 -4.06 8.82 7.73
C GLY A 443 -3.83 9.45 6.34
N SER A 444 -2.74 10.20 6.22
CA SER A 444 -2.37 10.95 5.02
C SER A 444 -2.18 10.02 3.82
N SER A 445 -1.38 8.96 3.96
CA SER A 445 -1.12 7.98 2.91
C SER A 445 -2.37 7.21 2.48
N PHE A 446 -3.23 6.84 3.43
CA PHE A 446 -4.49 6.15 3.11
C PHE A 446 -5.42 7.05 2.28
N LYS A 447 -5.52 8.35 2.62
CA LYS A 447 -6.28 9.33 1.83
C LYS A 447 -5.70 9.50 0.44
N ASN A 448 -4.38 9.60 0.33
CA ASN A 448 -3.69 9.75 -0.94
C ASN A 448 -3.85 8.52 -1.84
N PHE A 449 -3.72 7.32 -1.29
CA PHE A 449 -4.02 6.08 -2.02
C PHE A 449 -5.48 6.03 -2.47
N ASN A 450 -6.42 6.53 -1.65
CA ASN A 450 -7.80 6.66 -2.09
C ASN A 450 -7.96 7.63 -3.26
N THR A 451 -7.23 8.76 -3.31
CA THR A 451 -7.25 9.66 -4.48
C THR A 451 -6.82 8.94 -5.77
N LEU A 452 -5.82 8.05 -5.70
CA LEU A 452 -5.40 7.22 -6.84
C LEU A 452 -6.52 6.29 -7.33
N VAL A 453 -7.28 5.72 -6.40
CA VAL A 453 -8.35 4.73 -6.68
C VAL A 453 -9.69 5.40 -7.01
N GLU A 454 -9.98 6.55 -6.42
CA GLU A 454 -11.27 7.23 -6.42
C GLU A 454 -11.42 8.17 -7.63
N GLU A 455 -11.52 7.59 -8.82
CA GLU A 455 -12.32 8.20 -9.90
C GLU A 455 -13.82 7.88 -9.75
N TRP A 456 -14.22 7.14 -8.71
CA TRP A 456 -15.58 6.58 -8.64
C TRP A 456 -16.55 7.43 -7.85
N CYS A 457 -16.11 8.22 -6.87
CA CYS A 457 -16.98 9.02 -6.01
C CYS A 457 -17.14 10.45 -6.55
N ILE A 458 -18.33 11.05 -6.36
CA ILE A 458 -18.54 12.48 -6.62
C ILE A 458 -18.20 13.24 -5.33
N PRO A 459 -17.14 14.09 -5.30
CA PRO A 459 -16.76 14.81 -4.10
C PRO A 459 -17.89 15.64 -3.51
N GLY A 460 -18.05 15.59 -2.18
CA GLY A 460 -19.04 16.38 -1.43
C GLY A 460 -20.50 15.93 -1.61
N LYS A 461 -20.78 14.87 -2.37
CA LYS A 461 -22.14 14.35 -2.53
C LYS A 461 -22.47 13.33 -1.44
N THR A 462 -23.72 13.41 -0.96
CA THR A 462 -24.29 12.44 -0.04
C THR A 462 -25.67 12.01 -0.53
N THR A 463 -26.10 10.82 -0.12
CA THR A 463 -27.45 10.33 -0.37
C THR A 463 -28.02 9.79 0.93
N THR A 464 -29.32 10.00 1.15
CA THR A 464 -30.04 9.46 2.29
C THR A 464 -30.93 8.33 1.80
N LEU A 465 -30.88 7.19 2.48
CA LEU A 465 -31.61 5.98 2.12
C LEU A 465 -32.28 5.39 3.36
N THR A 466 -33.38 4.68 3.14
CA THR A 466 -34.01 3.85 4.18
C THR A 466 -33.49 2.42 4.00
N ALA A 467 -32.64 1.97 4.92
CA ALA A 467 -32.11 0.61 4.88
C ALA A 467 -33.16 -0.39 5.39
N THR A 468 -33.26 -1.55 4.74
CA THR A 468 -34.04 -2.70 5.24
C THR A 468 -33.10 -3.89 5.39
N ASN A 469 -33.44 -4.82 6.27
CA ASN A 469 -32.62 -5.99 6.59
C ASN A 469 -32.83 -7.17 5.62
N PHE A 470 -33.21 -6.92 4.37
CA PHE A 470 -33.48 -7.97 3.40
C PHE A 470 -32.46 -7.96 2.26
N CYS A 471 -31.44 -8.81 2.40
CA CYS A 471 -30.51 -9.21 1.35
C CYS A 471 -30.40 -10.74 1.45
N PRO A 472 -31.20 -11.52 0.71
CA PRO A 472 -31.18 -12.97 0.82
C PRO A 472 -29.84 -13.52 0.31
N PRO A 473 -29.11 -14.30 1.11
CA PRO A 473 -27.86 -14.91 0.67
C PRO A 473 -28.11 -15.84 -0.51
N ASN A 474 -27.22 -15.79 -1.49
CA ASN A 474 -27.19 -16.74 -2.59
C ASN A 474 -26.02 -17.70 -2.36
N TRP A 475 -26.27 -18.76 -1.61
CA TRP A 475 -25.28 -19.77 -1.26
C TRP A 475 -24.77 -20.58 -2.45
N SER A 476 -25.44 -20.51 -3.61
CA SER A 476 -24.97 -21.15 -4.84
C SER A 476 -23.87 -20.35 -5.54
N LYS A 477 -23.50 -19.18 -5.02
CA LYS A 477 -22.46 -18.31 -5.55
C LYS A 477 -21.50 -17.87 -4.44
N PRO A 478 -20.19 -17.77 -4.70
CA PRO A 478 -19.22 -17.18 -3.76
C PRO A 478 -19.58 -15.74 -3.38
N SER A 479 -19.20 -15.30 -2.17
CA SER A 479 -19.50 -13.96 -1.63
C SER A 479 -18.90 -12.79 -2.44
N ASP A 480 -17.95 -13.10 -3.32
CA ASP A 480 -17.22 -12.22 -4.22
C ASP A 480 -17.57 -12.45 -5.70
N ALA A 481 -18.43 -13.42 -6.02
CA ALA A 481 -18.78 -13.79 -7.38
C ALA A 481 -20.30 -13.97 -7.54
N GLY A 482 -21.07 -12.92 -7.24
CA GLY A 482 -22.53 -12.90 -7.42
C GLY A 482 -23.36 -13.37 -6.22
N GLY A 483 -22.71 -13.78 -5.12
CA GLY A 483 -23.32 -14.05 -3.81
C GLY A 483 -23.19 -12.86 -2.85
N TRP A 484 -23.47 -11.64 -3.30
CA TRP A 484 -23.15 -10.40 -2.57
C TRP A 484 -23.74 -10.29 -1.17
N CYS A 485 -24.92 -10.87 -0.96
CA CYS A 485 -25.59 -10.95 0.33
C CYS A 485 -24.98 -11.98 1.31
N ASN A 486 -23.99 -12.78 0.87
CA ASN A 486 -23.41 -13.85 1.69
C ASN A 486 -22.50 -13.25 2.78
N PRO A 487 -22.59 -13.73 4.05
CA PRO A 487 -21.60 -13.45 5.09
C PRO A 487 -20.17 -13.77 4.62
N PRO A 488 -19.14 -13.08 5.14
CA PRO A 488 -19.14 -12.15 6.30
C PRO A 488 -19.34 -10.66 5.94
N ARG A 489 -19.64 -10.32 4.68
CA ARG A 489 -19.61 -8.92 4.21
C ARG A 489 -20.75 -8.08 4.79
N LYS A 490 -20.39 -7.02 5.52
CA LYS A 490 -21.33 -5.96 5.92
C LYS A 490 -21.49 -4.97 4.75
N HIS A 491 -22.70 -4.84 4.21
CA HIS A 491 -22.99 -3.99 3.06
C HIS A 491 -24.43 -3.48 3.11
N PHE A 492 -24.76 -2.52 2.24
CA PHE A 492 -26.12 -2.12 1.93
C PHE A 492 -26.32 -2.19 0.43
N ASP A 493 -27.34 -2.92 -0.01
CA ASP A 493 -27.85 -2.75 -1.36
C ASP A 493 -28.66 -1.46 -1.44
N MET A 494 -28.47 -0.71 -2.51
CA MET A 494 -29.17 0.54 -2.73
C MET A 494 -29.72 0.64 -4.14
N ALA A 495 -30.83 1.35 -4.28
CA ALA A 495 -31.40 1.63 -5.59
C ALA A 495 -30.39 2.40 -6.46
N MET A 496 -30.29 2.03 -7.74
CA MET A 496 -29.40 2.65 -8.72
C MET A 496 -29.48 4.19 -8.70
N ALA A 497 -30.68 4.75 -8.59
CA ALA A 497 -30.89 6.20 -8.54
C ALA A 497 -30.27 6.88 -7.31
N ALA A 498 -30.17 6.18 -6.17
CA ALA A 498 -29.49 6.67 -4.98
C ALA A 498 -27.97 6.50 -5.10
N PHE A 499 -27.53 5.39 -5.70
CA PHE A 499 -26.12 5.07 -5.95
C PHE A 499 -25.47 6.11 -6.89
N LEU A 500 -26.11 6.42 -8.01
CA LEU A 500 -25.64 7.40 -8.99
C LEU A 500 -25.52 8.85 -8.47
N LYS A 501 -26.07 9.16 -7.30
CA LYS A 501 -25.89 10.48 -6.67
C LYS A 501 -24.50 10.65 -6.05
N ILE A 502 -23.85 9.55 -5.69
CA ILE A 502 -22.58 9.55 -5.00
C ILE A 502 -21.43 8.99 -5.85
N VAL A 503 -21.73 8.44 -7.05
CA VAL A 503 -20.70 7.88 -7.95
C VAL A 503 -20.66 8.52 -9.33
N LYS A 504 -19.47 8.60 -9.94
CA LYS A 504 -19.21 9.10 -11.30
C LYS A 504 -19.53 8.02 -12.36
N GLY A 505 -20.81 7.65 -12.49
CA GLY A 505 -21.34 6.84 -13.60
C GLY A 505 -21.88 5.45 -13.22
N ILE A 506 -22.66 4.86 -14.14
CA ILE A 506 -23.42 3.61 -13.91
C ILE A 506 -22.59 2.33 -13.93
N LYS A 507 -21.29 2.43 -14.24
CA LYS A 507 -20.36 1.29 -14.35
C LYS A 507 -19.65 0.93 -13.04
N VAL A 508 -19.89 1.67 -11.97
CA VAL A 508 -19.34 1.40 -10.64
C VAL A 508 -20.26 0.41 -9.92
N GLY A 509 -19.72 -0.70 -9.40
CA GLY A 509 -20.54 -1.78 -8.81
C GLY A 509 -20.64 -1.71 -7.29
N ILE A 510 -19.51 -1.52 -6.61
CA ILE A 510 -19.41 -1.46 -5.15
C ILE A 510 -18.52 -0.26 -4.81
N VAL A 511 -18.94 0.56 -3.84
CA VAL A 511 -18.11 1.64 -3.31
C VAL A 511 -18.06 1.57 -1.79
N PRO A 512 -16.88 1.72 -1.17
CA PRO A 512 -16.79 1.96 0.26
C PRO A 512 -17.54 3.25 0.63
N VAL A 513 -18.34 3.21 1.69
CA VAL A 513 -19.10 4.39 2.15
C VAL A 513 -18.90 4.63 3.63
N ARG A 514 -18.82 5.91 4.01
CA ARG A 514 -19.06 6.34 5.38
C ARG A 514 -20.56 6.61 5.52
N TYR A 515 -21.16 6.13 6.60
CA TYR A 515 -22.57 6.35 6.88
C TYR A 515 -22.78 6.83 8.31
N ARG A 516 -23.86 7.60 8.49
CA ARG A 516 -24.39 7.98 9.81
C ARG A 516 -25.90 7.84 9.78
N ARG A 517 -26.50 7.50 10.92
CA ARG A 517 -27.96 7.56 11.06
C ARG A 517 -28.40 9.03 11.06
N VAL A 518 -29.51 9.32 10.41
CA VAL A 518 -30.15 10.64 10.37
C VAL A 518 -31.65 10.48 10.61
N GLN A 519 -32.30 11.55 11.07
CA GLN A 519 -33.75 11.54 11.29
C GLN A 519 -34.50 11.33 9.96
N CYS A 520 -35.40 10.35 9.92
CA CYS A 520 -36.28 10.10 8.80
C CYS A 520 -37.39 11.14 8.74
N VAL A 521 -37.39 11.98 7.70
CA VAL A 521 -38.51 12.89 7.41
C VAL A 521 -39.47 12.20 6.45
N LYS A 522 -40.71 11.97 6.88
CA LYS A 522 -41.78 11.34 6.07
C LYS A 522 -42.96 12.29 5.91
N LYS A 523 -43.62 12.23 4.74
CA LYS A 523 -44.89 12.91 4.46
C LYS A 523 -46.05 11.95 4.73
N GLY A 524 -47.15 12.45 5.26
CA GLY A 524 -48.30 11.63 5.68
C GLY A 524 -48.03 10.87 6.97
N GLY A 525 -49.01 10.07 7.39
CA GLY A 525 -48.90 9.28 8.62
C GLY A 525 -48.26 7.92 8.41
N ILE A 526 -48.06 7.21 9.52
CA ILE A 526 -47.64 5.81 9.52
C ILE A 526 -48.68 4.97 8.77
N ARG A 527 -48.21 4.04 7.93
CA ARG A 527 -49.05 3.15 7.12
C ARG A 527 -49.00 1.72 7.63
N PHE A 528 -50.16 1.07 7.59
CA PHE A 528 -50.40 -0.29 8.07
C PHE A 528 -51.08 -1.08 6.95
N GLU A 529 -50.34 -2.01 6.34
CA GLU A 529 -50.92 -2.97 5.38
C GLU A 529 -51.23 -4.27 6.12
N ILE A 530 -52.51 -4.65 6.17
CA ILE A 530 -53.00 -5.83 6.89
C ILE A 530 -53.00 -7.04 5.95
N LYS A 531 -52.35 -8.13 6.35
CA LYS A 531 -52.15 -9.37 5.59
C LYS A 531 -52.47 -10.58 6.47
N GLY A 532 -52.53 -11.74 5.84
CA GLY A 532 -52.73 -13.01 6.54
C GLY A 532 -54.15 -13.54 6.41
N ASN A 533 -54.66 -14.11 7.50
CA ASN A 533 -55.95 -14.79 7.56
C ASN A 533 -56.58 -14.65 8.97
N PRO A 534 -57.85 -15.07 9.20
CA PRO A 534 -58.55 -14.84 10.47
C PRO A 534 -57.82 -15.29 11.74
N ASN A 535 -56.98 -16.32 11.64
CA ASN A 535 -56.24 -16.91 12.76
C ASN A 535 -54.78 -16.45 12.82
N TRP A 536 -54.33 -15.67 11.83
CA TRP A 536 -52.97 -15.17 11.74
C TRP A 536 -52.96 -13.82 11.04
N ASN A 537 -52.86 -12.75 11.83
CA ASN A 537 -52.82 -11.38 11.34
C ASN A 537 -51.37 -10.93 11.21
N MET A 538 -50.99 -10.50 10.01
CA MET A 538 -49.68 -9.93 9.71
C MET A 538 -49.86 -8.47 9.30
N VAL A 539 -49.03 -7.57 9.81
CA VAL A 539 -49.11 -6.14 9.54
C VAL A 539 -47.74 -5.64 9.08
N LEU A 540 -47.68 -5.10 7.86
CA LEU A 540 -46.52 -4.35 7.40
C LEU A 540 -46.66 -2.91 7.86
N VAL A 541 -45.73 -2.47 8.73
CA VAL A 541 -45.66 -1.08 9.20
C VAL A 541 -44.61 -0.33 8.39
N TYR A 542 -45.01 0.73 7.70
CA TYR A 542 -44.10 1.52 6.86
C TYR A 542 -44.48 3.00 6.86
N ASN A 543 -43.68 3.83 6.17
CA ASN A 543 -43.76 5.30 6.23
C ASN A 543 -43.56 5.88 7.65
N VAL A 544 -42.62 5.31 8.41
CA VAL A 544 -42.31 5.72 9.78
C VAL A 544 -41.22 6.81 9.77
N GLY A 545 -41.49 7.95 10.41
CA GLY A 545 -40.58 9.07 10.60
C GLY A 545 -39.68 8.93 11.84
N GLY A 546 -39.00 10.00 12.23
CA GLY A 546 -38.15 10.00 13.43
C GLY A 546 -36.93 9.10 13.29
N ALA A 547 -36.68 8.19 14.25
CA ALA A 547 -35.61 7.20 14.12
C ALA A 547 -35.85 6.21 12.96
N GLY A 548 -37.12 5.97 12.59
CA GLY A 548 -37.51 5.19 11.41
C GLY A 548 -37.43 3.66 11.56
N ASP A 549 -36.57 3.12 12.43
CA ASP A 549 -36.50 1.68 12.71
C ASP A 549 -37.45 1.28 13.85
N VAL A 550 -38.56 0.66 13.46
CA VAL A 550 -39.58 0.13 14.37
C VAL A 550 -38.98 -1.00 15.21
N LYS A 551 -39.06 -0.92 16.53
CA LYS A 551 -38.59 -1.90 17.53
C LYS A 551 -39.71 -2.66 18.22
N GLY A 552 -40.92 -2.12 18.26
CA GLY A 552 -42.08 -2.77 18.83
C GLY A 552 -43.36 -2.33 18.15
N VAL A 553 -44.31 -3.25 18.00
CA VAL A 553 -45.66 -2.96 17.52
C VAL A 553 -46.66 -3.65 18.44
N GLU A 554 -47.68 -2.93 18.86
CA GLU A 554 -48.83 -3.46 19.57
C GLU A 554 -50.09 -3.12 18.79
N VAL A 555 -51.07 -4.01 18.84
CA VAL A 555 -52.38 -3.81 18.21
C VAL A 555 -53.47 -3.91 19.27
N LYS A 556 -54.53 -3.11 19.10
CA LYS A 556 -55.71 -3.18 19.94
C LYS A 556 -56.95 -3.17 19.05
N GLY A 557 -57.74 -4.24 19.15
CA GLY A 557 -59.09 -4.27 18.59
C GLY A 557 -60.08 -3.57 19.51
N GLU A 558 -61.15 -3.01 18.96
CA GLU A 558 -62.23 -2.37 19.71
C GLU A 558 -62.78 -3.23 20.87
N LYS A 559 -62.83 -4.56 20.71
CA LYS A 559 -63.32 -5.49 21.74
C LYS A 559 -62.21 -6.04 22.65
N SER A 560 -60.95 -5.64 22.44
CA SER A 560 -59.82 -6.09 23.25
C SER A 560 -59.75 -5.37 24.60
N THR A 561 -59.47 -6.11 25.68
CA THR A 561 -59.33 -5.56 27.04
C THR A 561 -58.02 -4.78 27.27
N GLY A 562 -57.06 -4.87 26.34
CA GLY A 562 -55.76 -4.20 26.43
C GLY A 562 -55.01 -4.20 25.09
N TRP A 563 -53.77 -3.71 25.11
CA TRP A 563 -52.85 -3.77 23.97
C TRP A 563 -52.26 -5.17 23.83
N ILE A 564 -52.18 -5.65 22.59
CA ILE A 564 -51.65 -6.97 22.26
C ILE A 564 -50.29 -6.75 21.59
N GLY A 565 -49.22 -7.18 22.25
CA GLY A 565 -47.88 -7.17 21.66
C GLY A 565 -47.82 -8.06 20.42
N MET A 566 -47.28 -7.52 19.32
CA MET A 566 -47.02 -8.27 18.10
C MET A 566 -45.57 -8.76 18.08
N SER A 567 -45.33 -9.94 17.53
CA SER A 567 -43.98 -10.47 17.33
C SER A 567 -43.47 -10.10 15.94
N ARG A 568 -42.16 -9.82 15.82
CA ARG A 568 -41.53 -9.59 14.52
C ARG A 568 -41.50 -10.91 13.74
N ASN A 569 -41.95 -10.88 12.49
CA ASN A 569 -41.76 -11.97 11.55
C ASN A 569 -40.51 -11.69 10.69
N TRP A 570 -40.65 -11.40 9.39
CA TRP A 570 -39.56 -11.04 8.49
C TRP A 570 -39.67 -9.58 8.01
N GLY A 571 -38.52 -8.94 7.80
CA GLY A 571 -38.47 -7.52 7.40
C GLY A 571 -39.17 -6.60 8.40
N GLN A 572 -40.11 -5.78 7.90
CA GLN A 572 -40.96 -4.88 8.68
C GLN A 572 -42.37 -5.46 8.93
N ASN A 573 -42.55 -6.77 8.75
CA ASN A 573 -43.82 -7.43 9.05
C ASN A 573 -43.88 -7.87 10.52
N TRP A 574 -45.02 -7.59 11.15
CA TRP A 574 -45.34 -7.93 12.53
C TRP A 574 -46.54 -8.86 12.55
N GLN A 575 -46.59 -9.80 13.48
CA GLN A 575 -47.65 -10.81 13.50
C GLN A 575 -48.29 -11.01 14.87
N THR A 576 -49.54 -11.47 14.85
CA THR A 576 -50.28 -11.94 16.02
C THR A 576 -51.30 -13.00 15.61
N GLY A 577 -51.54 -13.98 16.50
CA GLY A 577 -52.56 -15.02 16.32
C GLY A 577 -53.94 -14.62 16.84
N VAL A 578 -54.11 -13.39 17.34
CA VAL A 578 -55.41 -12.93 17.87
C VAL A 578 -56.37 -12.64 16.72
N GLN A 579 -57.64 -13.04 16.87
CA GLN A 579 -58.69 -12.76 15.90
C GLN A 579 -59.17 -11.31 15.99
N LEU A 580 -58.81 -10.51 14.99
CA LEU A 580 -59.06 -9.07 14.94
C LEU A 580 -60.12 -8.65 13.91
N ILE A 581 -60.63 -9.60 13.12
CA ILE A 581 -61.63 -9.34 12.07
C ILE A 581 -62.93 -8.82 12.67
N GLY A 582 -63.55 -7.88 11.98
CA GLY A 582 -64.82 -7.27 12.41
C GLY A 582 -64.68 -6.27 13.55
N GLN A 583 -63.47 -5.78 13.81
CA GLN A 583 -63.17 -4.79 14.85
C GLN A 583 -62.35 -3.65 14.25
N SER A 584 -62.59 -2.41 14.71
CA SER A 584 -61.67 -1.31 14.41
C SER A 584 -60.34 -1.55 15.13
N LEU A 585 -59.22 -1.27 14.45
CA LEU A 585 -57.88 -1.52 14.98
C LEU A 585 -57.13 -0.22 15.24
N SER A 586 -56.46 -0.17 16.38
CA SER A 586 -55.48 0.84 16.75
C SER A 586 -54.10 0.20 16.83
N PHE A 587 -53.04 0.96 16.57
CA PHE A 587 -51.67 0.49 16.67
C PHE A 587 -50.82 1.39 17.57
N ARG A 588 -49.96 0.79 18.38
CA ARG A 588 -48.81 1.47 18.97
C ARG A 588 -47.55 1.03 18.26
N VAL A 589 -46.78 2.01 17.84
CA VAL A 589 -45.49 1.78 17.17
C VAL A 589 -44.42 2.38 18.07
N THR A 590 -43.38 1.61 18.36
CA THR A 590 -42.21 2.08 19.12
C THR A 590 -40.98 2.02 18.24
N VAL A 591 -40.22 3.10 18.14
CA VAL A 591 -38.99 3.19 17.33
C VAL A 591 -37.73 3.13 18.21
N SER A 592 -36.55 2.99 17.60
CA SER A 592 -35.31 2.69 18.35
C SER A 592 -34.79 3.77 19.29
N ASP A 593 -35.25 5.01 19.16
CA ASP A 593 -34.97 6.07 20.12
C ASP A 593 -35.86 6.02 21.38
N GLY A 594 -36.73 4.99 21.48
CA GLY A 594 -37.61 4.74 22.61
C GLY A 594 -38.96 5.46 22.54
N ARG A 595 -39.18 6.33 21.55
CA ARG A 595 -40.48 6.98 21.37
C ARG A 595 -41.54 5.99 20.90
N THR A 596 -42.75 6.16 21.41
CA THR A 596 -43.94 5.39 21.03
C THR A 596 -45.04 6.34 20.56
N VAL A 597 -45.64 6.03 19.40
CA VAL A 597 -46.78 6.77 18.84
C VAL A 597 -47.98 5.83 18.75
N GLU A 598 -49.14 6.34 19.15
CA GLU A 598 -50.43 5.64 19.10
C GLU A 598 -51.28 6.14 17.91
N ALA A 599 -51.56 5.25 16.97
CA ALA A 599 -52.48 5.44 15.87
C ALA A 599 -53.85 4.85 16.23
N GLY A 600 -54.68 5.65 16.90
CA GLY A 600 -56.02 5.26 17.34
C GLY A 600 -57.02 5.13 16.18
N GLY A 601 -57.76 4.01 16.13
CA GLY A 601 -58.85 3.76 15.19
C GLY A 601 -58.47 3.85 13.71
N VAL A 602 -57.21 3.57 13.37
CA VAL A 602 -56.68 3.75 12.00
C VAL A 602 -57.26 2.75 11.00
N VAL A 603 -57.70 1.58 11.46
CA VAL A 603 -58.35 0.57 10.63
C VAL A 603 -59.85 0.50 10.98
N PRO A 604 -60.78 0.67 10.03
CA PRO A 604 -62.22 0.58 10.27
C PRO A 604 -62.68 -0.88 10.42
N ALA A 605 -63.77 -1.16 11.14
CA ALA A 605 -64.18 -2.53 11.47
C ALA A 605 -64.50 -3.45 10.27
N ASN A 606 -64.78 -2.90 9.10
CA ASN A 606 -65.07 -3.61 7.86
C ASN A 606 -63.83 -3.86 6.98
N TRP A 607 -62.63 -3.83 7.56
CA TRP A 607 -61.38 -4.09 6.85
C TRP A 607 -61.26 -5.54 6.37
N GLY A 608 -60.47 -5.75 5.31
CA GLY A 608 -60.08 -7.05 4.79
C GLY A 608 -58.57 -7.17 4.55
N PHE A 609 -58.06 -8.38 4.37
CA PHE A 609 -56.64 -8.62 4.08
C PHE A 609 -56.23 -8.07 2.72
N GLY A 610 -54.99 -7.59 2.62
CA GLY A 610 -54.41 -6.90 1.47
C GLY A 610 -54.66 -5.38 1.44
N GLN A 611 -55.38 -4.83 2.42
CA GLN A 611 -55.68 -3.40 2.49
C GLN A 611 -54.63 -2.63 3.29
N THR A 612 -54.42 -1.38 2.89
CA THR A 612 -53.49 -0.43 3.52
C THR A 612 -54.25 0.73 4.13
N PHE A 613 -53.90 1.09 5.36
CA PHE A 613 -54.49 2.21 6.10
C PHE A 613 -53.42 3.21 6.52
N GLU A 614 -53.71 4.50 6.38
CA GLU A 614 -52.82 5.59 6.78
C GLU A 614 -53.34 6.26 8.05
N SER A 615 -52.47 6.40 9.05
CA SER A 615 -52.78 7.12 10.28
C SER A 615 -52.71 8.64 10.11
N LYS A 616 -53.22 9.38 11.09
CA LYS A 616 -53.06 10.84 11.17
C LYS A 616 -51.81 11.27 11.96
N VAL A 617 -51.03 10.32 12.46
CA VAL A 617 -49.92 10.55 13.39
C VAL A 617 -48.59 10.11 12.78
N GLN A 618 -47.52 10.76 13.24
CA GLN A 618 -46.15 10.53 12.80
C GLN A 618 -45.15 10.82 13.93
N PHE A 619 -43.92 10.31 13.81
CA PHE A 619 -42.79 10.53 14.73
C PHE A 619 -41.95 11.78 14.46
#